data_AF-A0A5Q6PK54-F1
#
_entry.id   AF-A0A5Q6PK54-F1
#
_cell.length_a   1.000
_cell.length_b   1.000
_cell.length_c   1.000
_cell.angle_alpha   90.00
_cell.angle_beta   90.00
_cell.angle_gamma   90.00
#
_symmetry.space_group_name_H-M   'P 1'
#
loop_
_entity.id
_entity.type
_entity.pdbx_description
1 polymer ?
#
loop_
_entity_poly.entity_id
_entity_poly.type
_entity_poly.pdbx_seq_one_letter_code
_entity_poly.pdbx_strand_id
1 'polypeptide(L)'
;MMNKIKDIEQVYVEDIHPLIERIALVCFQNNIPLFLSCQDGDSSFRNTLINNKNQKIDKFRLHSFVAENRSLDDILLAIIEDAKKNGHNSKILRAMGIPMNQN
;
A
#
# COMPACT_ATOMS: atom_id res chain seq x y z
N MET A 1 33.83 -26.52 13.37
CA MET A 1 33.51 -25.09 13.19
C MET A 1 32.14 -24.85 13.78
N MET A 2 32.04 -24.09 14.88
CA MET A 2 30.74 -23.66 15.41
C MET A 2 30.14 -22.69 14.40
N ASN A 3 28.98 -23.02 13.83
CA ASN A 3 28.14 -22.05 13.15
C ASN A 3 27.78 -20.98 14.19
N LYS A 4 28.47 -19.84 14.17
CA LYS A 4 27.98 -18.64 14.83
C LYS A 4 26.62 -18.37 14.21
N ILE A 5 25.56 -18.53 15.00
CA ILE A 5 24.21 -18.13 14.61
C ILE A 5 24.35 -16.66 14.20
N LYS A 6 24.20 -16.38 12.89
CA LYS A 6 24.21 -15.01 12.39
C LYS A 6 23.15 -14.23 13.15
N ASP A 7 23.46 -12.99 13.49
CA ASP A 7 22.47 -12.06 14.02
C ASP A 7 21.29 -11.99 13.03
N ILE A 8 20.05 -11.97 13.55
CA ILE A 8 18.84 -11.96 12.72
C ILE A 8 18.84 -10.71 11.83
N GLU A 9 19.32 -9.58 12.35
CA GLU A 9 19.49 -8.35 11.56
C GLU A 9 20.49 -8.53 10.42
N GLN A 10 21.61 -9.23 10.66
CA GLN A 10 22.58 -9.52 9.61
C GLN A 10 22.02 -10.45 8.54
N VAL A 11 21.25 -11.49 8.91
CA VAL A 11 20.57 -12.34 7.94
C VAL A 11 19.58 -11.52 7.09
N TYR A 12 18.85 -10.59 7.73
CA TYR A 12 17.93 -9.74 6.99
C TYR A 12 18.66 -8.85 5.98
N VAL A 13 19.72 -8.16 6.39
CA VAL A 13 20.45 -7.20 5.54
C VAL A 13 21.26 -7.91 4.45
N GLU A 14 21.97 -8.99 4.78
CA GLU A 14 22.89 -9.64 3.84
C GLU A 14 22.17 -10.60 2.90
N ASP A 15 21.15 -11.31 3.39
CA ASP A 15 20.59 -12.44 2.67
C ASP A 15 19.16 -12.14 2.16
N ILE A 16 18.29 -11.53 2.97
CA ILE A 16 16.87 -11.32 2.62
C ILE A 16 16.65 -10.06 1.77
N HIS A 17 17.20 -8.92 2.20
CA HIS A 17 17.00 -7.62 1.55
C HIS A 17 17.39 -7.65 0.05
N PRO A 18 18.55 -8.20 -0.36
CA PRO A 18 18.95 -8.23 -1.78
C PRO A 18 18.03 -9.10 -2.64
N LEU A 19 17.43 -10.15 -2.06
CA LEU A 19 16.49 -11.00 -2.77
C LEU A 19 15.16 -10.29 -3.03
N ILE A 20 14.65 -9.55 -2.04
CA ILE A 20 13.43 -8.76 -2.18
C ILE A 20 13.62 -7.67 -3.25
N GLU A 21 14.75 -6.96 -3.23
CA GLU A 21 15.08 -5.97 -4.26
C GLU A 21 15.12 -6.59 -5.66
N ARG A 22 15.69 -7.80 -5.79
CA ARG A 22 15.79 -8.47 -7.09
C ARG A 22 14.43 -8.93 -7.61
N ILE A 23 13.55 -9.42 -6.75
CA ILE A 23 12.16 -9.74 -7.09
C ILE A 23 11.43 -8.48 -7.54
N ALA A 24 11.56 -7.38 -6.78
CA ALA A 24 10.96 -6.10 -7.10
C ALA A 24 11.42 -5.56 -8.47
N LEU A 25 12.71 -5.68 -8.77
CA LEU A 25 13.29 -5.27 -10.06
C LEU A 25 12.76 -6.12 -11.22
N VAL A 26 12.70 -7.44 -11.07
CA VAL A 26 12.15 -8.34 -12.10
C VAL A 26 10.68 -8.02 -12.35
N CYS A 27 9.91 -7.83 -11.28
CA CYS A 27 8.52 -7.43 -11.39
C CYS A 27 8.39 -6.10 -12.14
N PHE A 28 9.17 -5.08 -11.74
CA PHE A 28 9.23 -3.78 -12.41
C PHE A 28 9.47 -3.90 -13.92
N GLN A 29 10.56 -4.58 -14.31
CA GLN A 29 10.97 -4.73 -15.70
C GLN A 29 9.95 -5.47 -16.57
N ASN A 30 9.26 -6.46 -16.01
CA ASN A 30 8.27 -7.27 -16.74
C ASN A 30 6.86 -6.69 -16.66
N ASN A 31 6.70 -5.48 -16.10
CA ASN A 31 5.41 -4.86 -15.85
C ASN A 31 4.46 -5.75 -15.01
N ILE A 32 5.04 -6.60 -14.16
CA ILE A 32 4.33 -7.47 -13.24
C ILE A 32 4.04 -6.64 -11.98
N PRO A 33 2.79 -6.54 -11.54
CA PRO A 33 2.45 -5.76 -10.36
C PRO A 33 2.83 -6.51 -9.10
N LEU A 34 3.46 -5.79 -8.17
CA LEU A 34 3.95 -6.34 -6.92
C LEU A 34 3.50 -5.46 -5.75
N PHE A 35 2.96 -6.11 -4.72
CA PHE A 35 2.62 -5.50 -3.44
C PHE A 35 3.58 -6.04 -2.38
N LEU A 36 4.25 -5.14 -1.68
CA LEU A 36 5.14 -5.45 -0.58
C LEU A 36 4.63 -4.75 0.68
N SER A 37 4.52 -5.49 1.77
CA SER A 37 4.26 -4.94 3.10
C SER A 37 5.44 -5.31 3.99
N CYS A 38 6.21 -4.31 4.39
CA CYS A 38 7.39 -4.49 5.22
C CYS A 38 7.13 -3.92 6.59
N GLN A 39 7.39 -4.68 7.65
CA GLN A 39 7.30 -4.17 9.01
C GLN A 39 8.48 -3.22 9.27
N ASP A 40 8.19 -2.00 9.72
CA ASP A 40 9.18 -0.94 9.96
C ASP A 40 9.34 -0.61 11.45
N GLY A 41 8.61 -1.34 12.31
CA GLY A 41 8.65 -1.23 13.76
C GLY A 41 7.62 -2.16 14.42
N ASP A 42 7.57 -2.18 15.76
CA ASP A 42 6.77 -3.16 16.52
C ASP A 42 5.27 -3.15 16.20
N SER A 43 4.76 -2.06 15.62
CA SER A 43 3.35 -1.93 15.23
C SER A 43 3.13 -1.17 13.92
N SER A 44 4.18 -0.95 13.13
CA SER A 44 4.13 -0.17 11.89
C SER A 44 4.51 -1.02 10.67
N PHE A 45 3.70 -0.91 9.61
CA PHE A 45 3.97 -1.53 8.31
C PHE A 45 4.08 -0.43 7.25
N ARG A 46 5.09 -0.55 6.39
CA ARG A 46 5.24 0.23 5.15
C ARG A 46 4.79 -0.61 3.97
N ASN A 47 3.81 -0.09 3.23
CA ASN A 47 3.29 -0.74 2.03
C ASN A 47 3.90 -0.09 0.79
N THR A 48 4.33 -0.88 -0.18
CA THR A 48 4.88 -0.44 -1.47
C THR A 48 4.18 -1.17 -2.61
N LEU A 49 3.79 -0.39 -3.65
CA LEU A 49 3.14 -0.88 -4.86
C LEU A 49 4.02 -0.56 -6.08
N ILE A 50 4.42 -1.59 -6.83
CA ILE A 50 5.22 -1.48 -8.06
C ILE A 50 4.33 -1.77 -9.28
N ASN A 51 4.57 -1.07 -10.39
CA ASN A 51 3.82 -1.18 -11.66
C ASN A 51 2.32 -0.88 -11.55
N ASN A 52 2.01 0.26 -10.93
CA ASN A 52 0.64 0.65 -10.61
C ASN A 52 -0.23 1.10 -11.81
N LYS A 53 0.35 1.22 -13.01
CA LYS A 53 -0.34 1.82 -14.16
C LYS A 53 -1.27 0.85 -14.92
N ASN A 54 -1.12 -0.46 -14.71
CA ASN A 54 -1.75 -1.48 -15.57
C ASN A 54 -2.72 -2.44 -14.85
N GLN A 55 -3.16 -2.13 -13.63
CA GLN A 55 -4.10 -3.00 -12.90
C GLN A 55 -5.41 -2.34 -12.52
N LYS A 56 -6.41 -3.19 -12.26
CA LYS A 56 -7.60 -2.94 -11.43
C LYS A 56 -7.22 -2.61 -9.98
N ILE A 57 -6.36 -1.62 -9.83
CA ILE A 57 -5.69 -1.21 -8.59
C ILE A 57 -6.64 -0.53 -7.63
N ASP A 58 -7.84 -0.15 -8.06
CA ASP A 58 -8.84 0.44 -7.18
C ASP A 58 -9.19 -0.49 -6.00
N LYS A 59 -9.18 -1.82 -6.21
CA LYS A 59 -9.35 -2.78 -5.11
C LYS A 59 -8.13 -2.85 -4.19
N PHE A 60 -6.91 -2.76 -4.73
CA PHE A 60 -5.68 -2.79 -3.93
C PHE A 60 -5.42 -1.49 -3.18
N ARG A 61 -5.77 -0.34 -3.78
CA ARG A 61 -5.84 0.97 -3.13
C ARG A 61 -6.84 0.92 -1.99
N LEU A 62 -8.03 0.36 -2.21
CA LEU A 62 -9.01 0.16 -1.16
C LEU A 62 -8.46 -0.71 -0.03
N HIS A 63 -7.80 -1.84 -0.32
CA HIS A 63 -7.19 -2.68 0.70
C HIS A 63 -6.04 -1.98 1.45
N SER A 64 -5.18 -1.24 0.75
CA SER A 64 -4.08 -0.48 1.37
C SER A 64 -4.62 0.65 2.24
N PHE A 65 -5.65 1.35 1.75
CA PHE A 65 -6.36 2.40 2.47
C PHE A 65 -7.08 1.87 3.72
N VAL A 66 -7.73 0.71 3.62
CA VAL A 66 -8.34 0.02 4.77
C VAL A 66 -7.27 -0.47 5.77
N ALA A 67 -6.09 -0.89 5.29
CA ALA A 67 -5.00 -1.31 6.17
C ALA A 67 -4.29 -0.13 6.87
N GLU A 68 -4.25 1.05 6.24
CA GLU A 68 -3.65 2.27 6.78
C GLU A 68 -4.56 2.99 7.79
N ASN A 69 -5.87 2.83 7.67
CA ASN A 69 -6.87 3.44 8.55
C ASN A 69 -7.37 2.43 9.58
N ARG A 70 -7.16 2.72 10.87
CA ARG A 70 -7.37 1.75 11.96
C ARG A 70 -8.84 1.53 12.31
N SER A 71 -9.75 2.41 11.88
CA SER A 71 -11.19 2.30 12.10
C SER A 71 -12.01 2.54 10.82
N LEU A 72 -13.23 2.01 10.79
CA LEU A 72 -14.20 2.26 9.71
C LEU A 72 -14.49 3.76 9.55
N ASP A 73 -14.47 4.52 10.65
CA ASP A 73 -14.71 5.95 10.65
C ASP A 73 -13.55 6.71 9.97
N ASP A 74 -12.30 6.31 10.21
CA ASP A 74 -11.12 6.88 9.55
C ASP A 74 -11.15 6.64 8.03
N ILE A 75 -11.55 5.44 7.63
CA ILE A 75 -11.74 5.05 6.22
C ILE A 75 -12.80 5.96 5.57
N LEU A 76 -13.95 6.12 6.21
CA LEU A 76 -15.02 6.96 5.70
C LEU A 76 -14.58 8.42 5.60
N LEU A 77 -13.91 8.95 6.63
CA LEU A 77 -13.38 10.31 6.63
C LEU A 77 -12.41 10.55 5.48
N ALA A 78 -11.47 9.65 5.26
CA ALA A 78 -10.49 9.84 4.20
C ALA A 78 -11.11 9.68 2.79
N ILE A 79 -12.17 8.87 2.62
CA ILE A 79 -12.96 8.84 1.36
C ILE A 79 -13.65 10.19 1.12
N ILE A 80 -14.21 10.79 2.18
CA ILE A 80 -14.88 12.08 2.11
C ILE A 80 -13.89 13.19 1.74
N GLU A 81 -12.72 13.22 2.37
CA GLU A 81 -11.69 14.22 2.10
C GLU A 81 -11.09 14.09 0.68
N ASP A 82 -10.85 12.87 0.20
CA ASP A 82 -10.41 12.63 -1.17
C ASP A 82 -11.46 13.10 -2.19
N ALA A 83 -12.73 12.77 -1.95
CA ALA A 83 -13.85 13.18 -2.79
C ALA A 83 -14.04 14.70 -2.85
N LYS A 84 -13.81 15.42 -1.74
CA LYS A 84 -13.81 16.89 -1.71
C LYS A 84 -12.67 17.49 -2.53
N LYS A 85 -11.48 16.87 -2.49
CA LYS A 85 -10.27 17.38 -3.13
C LYS A 85 -10.23 17.10 -4.64
N ASN A 86 -10.61 15.89 -5.04
CA ASN A 86 -10.46 15.38 -6.40
C ASN A 86 -11.78 15.32 -7.18
N GLY A 87 -12.92 15.57 -6.52
CA GLY A 87 -14.24 15.36 -7.07
C GLY A 87 -14.67 13.90 -7.03
N HIS A 88 -15.98 13.66 -7.12
CA HIS A 88 -16.54 12.30 -7.11
C HIS A 88 -17.84 12.22 -7.89
N ASN A 89 -18.21 11.00 -8.31
CA ASN A 89 -19.50 10.68 -8.94
C ASN A 89 -20.39 9.77 -8.07
N SER A 90 -19.99 9.54 -6.81
CA SER A 90 -20.73 8.66 -5.88
C SER A 90 -22.08 9.23 -5.47
N LYS A 91 -23.16 8.45 -5.69
CA LYS A 91 -24.52 8.77 -5.22
C LYS A 91 -24.64 8.74 -3.69
N ILE A 92 -23.83 7.93 -3.02
CA ILE A 92 -23.82 7.79 -1.55
C ILE A 92 -23.25 9.05 -0.92
N LEU A 93 -22.08 9.50 -1.39
CA LEU A 93 -21.45 10.73 -0.88
C LEU A 93 -22.33 11.96 -1.13
N ARG A 94 -23.06 11.98 -2.26
CA ARG A 94 -24.07 13.00 -2.53
C ARG A 94 -25.22 12.96 -1.53
N ALA A 95 -25.71 11.78 -1.16
CA ALA A 95 -26.75 11.63 -0.13
C ALA A 95 -26.25 12.06 1.27
N MET A 96 -24.93 11.97 1.51
CA MET A 96 -24.28 12.49 2.71
C MET A 96 -24.00 14.02 2.66
N GLY A 97 -24.42 14.70 1.59
CA GLY A 97 -24.26 16.15 1.45
C GLY A 97 -22.93 16.60 0.86
N ILE A 98 -22.11 15.69 0.31
CA ILE A 98 -20.84 16.05 -0.31
C ILE A 98 -21.10 16.39 -1.79
N PRO A 99 -20.72 17.60 -2.24
CA PRO A 99 -21.00 18.05 -3.60
C PRO A 99 -20.08 17.36 -4.61
N MET A 100 -20.64 17.02 -5.78
CA MET A 100 -19.83 16.60 -6.92
C MET A 100 -19.08 17.83 -7.45
N ASN A 101 -17.74 17.83 -7.42
CA ASN A 101 -16.99 18.85 -8.15
C ASN A 101 -17.23 18.64 -9.66
N GLN A 102 -17.76 19.68 -10.29
CA GLN A 102 -17.92 19.81 -11.73
C GLN A 102 -16.62 20.39 -12.29
N ASN A 103 -15.81 19.56 -12.94
CA ASN A 103 -14.91 20.00 -14.00
C ASN A 103 -15.37 19.35 -15.29
#